data_AF-A0A2V6WRA7-F1
#
_entry.id   AF-A0A2V6WRA7-F1
#
_cell.length_a   1.000
_cell.length_b   1.000
_cell.length_c   1.000
_cell.angle_alpha   90.00
_cell.angle_beta   90.00
_cell.angle_gamma   90.00
#
_symmetry.space_group_name_H-M   'P 1'
#
loop_
_entity.id
_entity.type
_entity.pdbx_description
1 polymer ?
#
loop_
_entity_poly.entity_id
_entity_poly.type
_entity_poly.pdbx_seq_one_letter_code
_entity_poly.pdbx_strand_id
1 'polypeptide(L)'
;MPVHGLSEDRGRGPGRRGERPVSARPLRVVGRPVPRVDALEKVTGRARYVTDLTVSGMAHAKVLRSPYAHARVRRVDVTRARVLPGVFAAIAGADLTWCDPYYGPAYRDRPVLAIDVARY
;
A
#
# COMPACT_ATOMS: atom_id res chain seq x y z
N MET A 1 -4.26 36.52 -23.38
CA MET A 1 -3.64 37.80 -23.77
C MET A 1 -2.18 37.51 -24.15
N PRO A 2 -1.78 37.62 -25.43
CA PRO A 2 -0.41 37.32 -25.87
C PRO A 2 0.49 38.54 -25.68
N VAL A 3 1.70 38.36 -25.15
CA VAL A 3 2.70 39.42 -25.02
C VAL A 3 3.76 39.26 -26.12
N HIS A 4 3.84 40.27 -27.00
CA HIS A 4 4.93 40.48 -27.95
C HIS A 4 6.14 41.11 -27.22
N GLY A 5 7.35 40.73 -27.63
CA GLY A 5 8.55 41.56 -27.50
C GLY A 5 9.43 41.27 -26.29
N LEU A 6 10.38 40.33 -26.44
CA LEU A 6 11.66 40.43 -25.76
C LEU A 6 12.78 40.23 -26.78
N SER A 7 13.66 41.22 -26.80
CA SER A 7 14.79 41.48 -27.67
C SER A 7 15.87 40.39 -27.62
N GLU A 8 16.52 40.16 -28.76
CA GLU A 8 17.72 39.33 -28.91
C GLU A 8 18.86 39.84 -28.01
N ASP A 9 19.14 39.09 -26.95
CA ASP A 9 20.29 39.33 -26.08
C ASP A 9 21.58 38.84 -26.78
N ARG A 10 22.34 39.81 -27.31
CA ARG A 10 23.70 39.63 -27.83
C ARG A 10 24.68 39.88 -26.70
N GLY A 11 25.34 38.83 -26.20
CA GLY A 11 26.38 38.99 -25.18
C GLY A 11 27.09 37.72 -24.73
N ARG A 12 27.72 36.98 -25.65
CA ARG A 12 28.51 35.77 -25.33
C ARG A 12 29.86 36.13 -24.69
N GLY A 13 29.91 36.23 -23.36
CA GLY A 13 31.16 36.17 -22.60
C GLY A 13 31.65 34.71 -22.46
N PRO A 14 32.97 34.44 -22.31
CA PRO A 14 33.49 33.08 -22.21
C PRO A 14 33.20 32.52 -20.81
N GLY A 15 31.99 32.02 -20.62
CA GLY A 15 31.59 31.27 -19.43
C GLY A 15 32.48 30.05 -19.24
N ARG A 16 32.99 29.91 -18.01
CA ARG A 16 33.74 28.77 -17.46
C ARG A 16 33.34 27.47 -18.15
N ARG A 17 34.33 26.74 -18.67
CA ARG A 17 34.17 25.40 -19.25
C ARG A 17 33.37 24.55 -18.28
N GLY A 18 32.07 24.46 -18.51
CA GLY A 18 31.19 23.54 -17.81
C GLY A 18 31.80 22.16 -17.96
N GLU A 19 31.83 21.42 -16.86
CA GLU A 19 31.97 19.98 -16.90
C GLU A 19 31.06 19.47 -18.00
N ARG A 20 31.67 18.96 -19.07
CA ARG A 20 30.91 18.32 -20.14
C ARG A 20 30.13 17.21 -19.44
N PRO A 21 28.79 17.13 -19.57
CA PRO A 21 28.11 15.93 -19.11
C PRO A 21 28.84 14.79 -19.79
N VAL A 22 29.28 13.80 -18.99
CA VAL A 22 29.90 12.57 -19.50
C VAL A 22 29.09 12.19 -20.73
N SER A 23 29.75 12.07 -21.88
CA SER A 23 29.14 11.68 -23.15
C SER A 23 28.51 10.31 -22.94
N ALA A 24 27.29 10.33 -22.42
CA ALA A 24 26.56 9.14 -22.06
C ALA A 24 26.07 8.60 -23.38
N ARG A 25 26.74 7.53 -23.85
CA ARG A 25 26.20 6.72 -24.94
C ARG A 25 24.72 6.48 -24.66
N PRO A 26 23.84 6.61 -25.66
CA PRO A 26 22.42 6.45 -25.45
C PRO A 26 22.16 5.13 -24.74
N LEU A 27 21.54 5.22 -23.55
CA LEU A 27 21.26 4.07 -22.73
C LEU A 27 20.27 3.16 -23.46
N ARG A 28 20.49 1.84 -23.36
CA ARG A 28 19.68 0.85 -24.09
C ARG A 28 18.22 0.82 -23.64
N VAL A 29 17.97 1.07 -22.35
CA VAL A 29 16.65 0.91 -21.72
C VAL A 29 16.17 2.21 -21.07
N VAL A 30 17.06 2.91 -20.35
CA VAL A 30 16.71 4.17 -19.67
C VAL A 30 16.33 5.23 -20.69
N GLY A 31 15.15 5.83 -20.53
CA GLY A 31 14.61 6.85 -21.44
C GLY A 31 13.98 6.29 -22.73
N ARG A 32 13.80 4.96 -22.85
CA ARG A 32 13.15 4.31 -23.99
C ARG A 32 11.76 3.80 -23.60
N PRO A 33 10.75 3.84 -24.49
CA PRO A 33 9.41 3.30 -24.24
C PRO A 33 9.41 1.77 -24.38
N VAL A 34 10.08 1.08 -23.48
CA VAL A 34 10.15 -0.39 -23.47
C VAL A 34 8.89 -0.95 -22.78
N PRO A 35 8.21 -1.97 -23.35
CA PRO A 35 7.10 -2.63 -22.67
C PRO A 35 7.49 -3.17 -21.30
N ARG A 36 6.64 -2.96 -20.29
CA ARG A 36 6.88 -3.55 -18.96
C ARG A 36 6.75 -5.07 -19.02
N VAL A 37 7.60 -5.75 -18.26
CA VAL A 37 7.61 -7.23 -18.18
C VAL A 37 6.24 -7.79 -17.79
N ASP A 38 5.53 -7.12 -16.89
CA ASP A 38 4.22 -7.53 -16.38
C ASP A 38 3.03 -7.00 -17.21
N ALA A 39 3.28 -6.23 -18.27
CA ALA A 39 2.21 -5.53 -19.01
C ALA A 39 1.23 -6.50 -19.64
N LEU A 40 1.74 -7.52 -20.36
CA LEU A 40 0.90 -8.42 -21.14
C LEU A 40 -0.08 -9.21 -20.26
N GLU A 41 0.40 -9.81 -19.19
CA GLU A 41 -0.44 -10.59 -18.27
C GLU A 41 -1.52 -9.74 -17.61
N LYS A 42 -1.19 -8.50 -17.24
CA LYS A 42 -2.14 -7.56 -16.62
C LYS A 42 -3.23 -7.10 -17.58
N VAL A 43 -2.89 -6.76 -18.83
CA VAL A 43 -3.89 -6.26 -19.80
C VAL A 43 -4.76 -7.39 -20.38
N THR A 44 -4.26 -8.62 -20.36
CA THR A 44 -5.00 -9.81 -20.83
C THR A 44 -5.84 -10.48 -19.73
N GLY A 45 -5.76 -10.01 -18.48
CA GLY A 45 -6.43 -10.65 -17.34
C GLY A 45 -5.82 -12.01 -16.94
N ARG A 46 -4.61 -12.34 -17.42
CA ARG A 46 -3.91 -13.58 -17.09
C ARG A 46 -3.08 -13.48 -15.81
N ALA A 47 -2.77 -12.27 -15.37
CA ALA A 47 -2.08 -12.05 -14.09
C ALA A 47 -2.98 -12.55 -12.95
N ARG A 48 -2.45 -13.46 -12.12
CA ARG A 48 -3.15 -13.97 -10.93
C ARG A 48 -2.82 -13.12 -9.72
N TYR A 49 -3.83 -12.59 -9.06
CA TYR A 49 -3.71 -11.86 -7.80
C TYR A 49 -4.11 -12.76 -6.63
N VAL A 50 -3.79 -12.32 -5.40
CA VAL A 50 -4.08 -13.09 -4.18
C VAL A 50 -5.57 -13.44 -4.06
N THR A 51 -6.45 -12.56 -4.57
CA THR A 51 -7.90 -12.77 -4.59
C THR A 51 -8.36 -13.85 -5.56
N ASP A 52 -7.54 -14.23 -6.55
CA ASP A 52 -7.87 -15.21 -7.58
C ASP A 52 -7.39 -16.63 -7.19
N LEU A 53 -6.76 -16.75 -6.03
CA LEU A 53 -6.25 -18.01 -5.51
C LEU A 53 -7.35 -18.71 -4.70
N THR A 54 -7.54 -20.00 -4.98
CA THR A 54 -8.35 -20.90 -4.17
C THR A 54 -7.49 -22.08 -3.76
N VAL A 55 -7.52 -22.44 -2.48
CA VAL A 55 -6.80 -23.59 -1.93
C VAL A 55 -7.76 -24.51 -1.19
N SER A 56 -7.46 -25.81 -1.16
CA SER A 56 -8.27 -26.78 -0.43
C SER A 56 -8.31 -26.42 1.05
N GLY A 57 -9.50 -26.44 1.66
CA GLY A 57 -9.69 -26.07 3.07
C GLY A 57 -9.61 -24.57 3.36
N MET A 58 -9.67 -23.69 2.35
CA MET A 58 -9.67 -22.24 2.55
C MET A 58 -10.86 -21.79 3.43
N ALA A 59 -10.55 -21.13 4.54
CA ALA A 59 -11.54 -20.39 5.32
C ALA A 59 -11.64 -18.94 4.82
N HIS A 60 -12.85 -18.37 4.88
CA HIS A 60 -13.08 -16.96 4.60
C HIS A 60 -13.15 -16.17 5.90
N ALA A 61 -12.54 -14.97 5.91
CA ALA A 61 -12.53 -14.08 7.06
C ALA A 61 -13.25 -12.77 6.77
N LYS A 62 -13.89 -12.21 7.80
CA LYS A 62 -14.48 -10.86 7.76
C LYS A 62 -14.08 -10.11 9.03
N VAL A 63 -13.69 -8.86 8.85
CA VAL A 63 -13.31 -7.97 9.96
C VAL A 63 -14.51 -7.11 10.33
N LEU A 64 -14.96 -7.21 11.59
CA LEU A 64 -15.89 -6.25 12.18
C LEU A 64 -15.10 -4.99 12.56
N ARG A 65 -15.52 -3.83 12.06
CA ARG A 65 -14.86 -2.54 12.33
C ARG A 65 -15.72 -1.70 13.26
N SER A 66 -15.06 -0.77 13.97
CA SER A 66 -15.76 0.23 14.77
C SER A 66 -16.64 1.10 13.86
N PRO A 67 -17.89 1.40 14.25
CA PRO A 67 -18.69 2.42 13.57
C PRO A 67 -18.31 3.84 14.03
N TYR A 68 -17.45 3.97 15.05
CA TYR A 68 -17.03 5.24 15.62
C TYR A 68 -15.57 5.51 15.29
N ALA A 69 -15.26 6.76 14.92
CA ALA A 69 -13.89 7.20 14.64
C ALA A 69 -12.99 7.13 15.88
N HIS A 70 -13.53 7.33 17.09
CA HIS A 70 -12.78 7.13 18.32
C HIS A 70 -13.68 6.67 19.46
N ALA A 71 -13.40 5.49 20.04
CA ALA A 71 -14.20 4.95 21.12
C ALA A 71 -13.40 4.03 22.03
N ARG A 72 -13.69 4.05 23.34
CA ARG A 72 -13.16 3.05 24.28
C ARG A 72 -13.89 1.73 24.10
N VAL A 73 -13.14 0.66 23.89
CA VAL A 73 -13.67 -0.70 23.85
C VAL A 73 -13.94 -1.14 25.28
N ARG A 74 -15.22 -1.34 25.63
CA ARG A 74 -15.61 -1.86 26.94
C ARG A 74 -15.60 -3.39 26.96
N ARG A 75 -16.15 -4.00 25.91
CA ARG A 75 -16.22 -5.44 25.73
C ARG A 75 -16.50 -5.75 24.26
N VAL A 76 -15.89 -6.82 23.76
CA VAL A 76 -16.26 -7.46 22.49
C VAL A 76 -16.69 -8.88 22.83
N ASP A 77 -17.94 -9.23 22.57
CA ASP A 77 -18.48 -10.56 22.84
C ASP A 77 -18.67 -11.32 21.53
N VAL A 78 -17.86 -12.38 21.36
CA VAL A 78 -17.89 -13.25 20.18
C VAL A 78 -18.57 -14.58 20.42
N THR A 79 -19.13 -14.82 21.61
CA THR A 79 -19.72 -16.12 22.01
C THR A 79 -20.83 -16.57 21.05
N ARG A 80 -21.73 -15.66 20.68
CA ARG A 80 -22.82 -15.93 19.73
C ARG A 80 -22.31 -16.25 18.33
N ALA A 81 -21.21 -15.61 17.90
CA ALA A 81 -20.64 -15.88 16.58
C ALA A 81 -19.99 -17.27 16.51
N ARG A 82 -19.33 -17.70 17.60
CA ARG A 82 -18.64 -19.00 17.68
C ARG A 82 -19.57 -20.21 17.54
N VAL A 83 -20.85 -20.06 17.86
CA VAL A 83 -21.83 -21.18 17.81
C VAL A 83 -22.63 -21.23 16.51
N LEU A 84 -22.42 -20.30 15.59
CA LEU A 84 -23.14 -20.31 14.31
C LEU A 84 -22.61 -21.42 13.39
N PRO A 85 -23.50 -22.16 12.69
CA PRO A 85 -23.10 -23.13 11.68
C PRO A 85 -22.18 -22.50 10.62
N GLY A 86 -21.07 -23.17 10.31
CA GLY A 86 -20.10 -22.71 9.30
C GLY A 86 -19.06 -21.69 9.80
N VAL A 87 -19.12 -21.24 11.05
CA VAL A 87 -18.07 -20.39 11.63
C VAL A 87 -16.90 -21.26 12.08
N PHE A 88 -15.75 -21.07 11.43
CA PHE A 88 -14.51 -21.75 11.83
C PHE A 88 -13.93 -21.17 13.13
N ALA A 89 -13.89 -19.84 13.25
CA ALA A 89 -13.42 -19.14 14.44
C ALA A 89 -14.01 -17.72 14.50
N ALA A 90 -14.20 -17.20 15.72
CA ALA A 90 -14.43 -15.78 15.98
C ALA A 90 -13.50 -15.32 17.09
N ILE A 91 -12.66 -14.33 16.78
CA ILE A 91 -11.49 -13.91 17.56
C ILE A 91 -11.62 -12.41 17.82
N ALA A 92 -11.46 -12.01 19.09
CA ALA A 92 -11.39 -10.62 19.55
C ALA A 92 -9.99 -10.29 20.06
N GLY A 93 -9.71 -9.01 20.34
CA GLY A 93 -8.40 -8.57 20.85
C GLY A 93 -7.97 -9.29 22.14
N ALA A 94 -8.93 -9.65 23.00
CA ALA A 94 -8.66 -10.39 24.23
C ALA A 94 -8.19 -11.85 24.00
N ASP A 95 -8.40 -12.41 22.82
CA ASP A 95 -7.96 -13.77 22.48
C ASP A 95 -6.49 -13.82 22.00
N LEU A 96 -5.84 -12.66 21.79
CA LEU A 96 -4.45 -12.56 21.30
C LEU A 96 -3.42 -12.72 22.44
N THR A 97 -3.55 -13.77 23.25
CA THR A 97 -2.69 -14.01 24.43
C THR A 97 -1.35 -14.66 24.13
N TRP A 98 -1.18 -15.18 22.91
CA TRP A 98 -0.03 -15.99 22.50
C TRP A 98 1.03 -15.19 21.71
N CYS A 99 0.76 -13.93 21.39
CA CYS A 99 1.66 -13.06 20.65
C CYS A 99 1.67 -11.64 21.22
N ASP A 100 2.66 -10.85 20.82
CA ASP A 100 2.58 -9.39 20.96
C ASP A 100 1.48 -8.89 20.01
N PRO A 101 0.37 -8.34 20.54
CA PRO A 101 -0.75 -7.94 19.70
C PRO A 101 -0.52 -6.60 19.01
N TYR A 102 0.61 -5.92 19.25
CA TYR A 102 0.93 -4.62 18.66
C TYR A 102 1.89 -4.73 17.48
N TYR A 103 1.62 -3.96 16.43
CA TYR A 103 2.43 -3.85 15.22
C TYR A 103 2.71 -2.39 14.89
N GLY A 104 3.71 -2.18 14.03
CA GLY A 104 3.97 -0.90 13.37
C GLY A 104 5.43 -0.81 12.88
N PRO A 105 5.68 -0.09 11.79
CA PRO A 105 6.98 -0.11 11.11
C PRO A 105 8.10 0.58 11.91
N ALA A 106 7.74 1.56 12.75
CA ALA A 106 8.68 2.29 13.60
C ALA A 106 8.39 2.10 15.10
N TYR A 107 7.11 2.08 15.47
CA TYR A 107 6.65 1.89 16.85
C TYR A 107 5.60 0.79 16.91
N ARG A 108 5.58 0.01 17.99
CA ARG A 108 4.59 -1.05 18.23
C ARG A 108 3.40 -0.51 19.03
N ASP A 109 2.63 0.38 18.40
CA ASP A 109 1.54 1.12 19.06
C ASP A 109 0.15 0.84 18.46
N ARG A 110 0.10 0.08 17.35
CA ARG A 110 -1.14 -0.27 16.66
C ARG A 110 -1.52 -1.71 16.99
N PRO A 111 -2.61 -1.95 17.70
CA PRO A 111 -3.04 -3.32 17.96
C PRO A 111 -3.58 -3.94 16.66
N VAL A 112 -3.33 -5.24 16.46
CA VAL A 112 -3.85 -6.01 15.30
C VAL A 112 -5.37 -6.06 15.31
N LEU A 113 -5.95 -6.25 16.50
CA LEU A 113 -7.38 -6.13 16.78
C LEU A 113 -7.57 -5.13 17.93
N ALA A 114 -8.63 -4.33 17.93
CA ALA A 114 -8.85 -3.34 18.97
C ALA A 114 -8.92 -4.00 20.38
N ILE A 115 -8.14 -3.46 21.33
CA ILE A 115 -8.07 -3.93 22.73
C ILE A 115 -8.73 -2.90 23.65
N ASP A 116 -8.15 -1.70 23.77
CA ASP A 116 -8.63 -0.65 24.69
C ASP A 116 -9.43 0.44 23.98
N VAL A 117 -8.98 0.84 22.78
CA VAL A 117 -9.49 2.00 22.05
C VAL A 117 -9.54 1.69 20.56
N ALA A 118 -10.68 1.94 19.92
CA ALA A 118 -10.82 2.04 18.48
C ALA A 118 -10.50 3.48 18.05
N ARG A 119 -9.66 3.66 17.03
CA ARG A 119 -9.13 4.97 16.61
C ARG A 119 -9.52 5.39 15.17
N TYR A 120 -10.19 4.50 14.41
CA TYR A 120 -10.63 4.72 13.03
C TYR A 120 -11.65 3.66 12.60
#